data_AF-A0A530ANE8-F1
#
_entry.id   AF-A0A530ANE8-F1
#
_cell.length_a   1.000
_cell.length_b   1.000
_cell.length_c   1.000
_cell.angle_alpha   90.00
_cell.angle_beta   90.00
_cell.angle_gamma   90.00
#
_symmetry.space_group_name_H-M   'P 1'
#
loop_
_entity.id
_entity.type
_entity.pdbx_description
1 polymer ?
#
loop_
_entity_poly.entity_id
_entity_poly.type
_entity_poly.pdbx_seq_one_letter_code
_entity_poly.pdbx_strand_id
1 'polypeptide(L)'
;MLPELSPAQEKLLINLADPEAPSDWGKDVSAGDLLALLANAEFHGVLPIVLRKFRERGDANLPKDAGLRQKLAELRDQMTMATGQS
;
A
#
# COMPACT_ATOMS: atom_id res chain seq x y z
N MET A 1 12.57 -10.32 -7.52
CA MET A 1 13.34 -9.06 -7.35
C MET A 1 12.35 -7.99 -6.94
N LEU A 2 12.69 -7.19 -5.93
CA LEU A 2 11.84 -6.06 -5.53
C LEU A 2 11.90 -4.97 -6.60
N PRO A 3 10.79 -4.27 -6.88
CA PRO A 3 10.83 -3.09 -7.72
C PRO A 3 11.65 -2.00 -7.04
N GLU A 4 12.56 -1.39 -7.78
CA GLU A 4 13.37 -0.28 -7.31
C GLU A 4 12.47 0.92 -7.00
N LEU A 5 12.73 1.55 -5.86
CA LEU A 5 12.04 2.76 -5.44
C LEU A 5 12.94 3.97 -5.69
N SER A 6 12.34 5.02 -6.22
CA SER A 6 12.91 6.36 -6.21
C SER A 6 12.93 6.94 -4.79
N PRO A 7 13.80 7.93 -4.51
CA PRO A 7 13.90 8.54 -3.18
C PRO A 7 12.57 9.12 -2.65
N ALA A 8 11.67 9.55 -3.56
CA ALA A 8 10.35 10.03 -3.18
C ALA A 8 9.42 8.87 -2.76
N GLN A 9 9.46 7.74 -3.47
CA GLN A 9 8.71 6.54 -3.12
C GLN A 9 9.23 5.92 -1.82
N GLU A 10 10.55 5.89 -1.59
CA GLU A 10 11.10 5.39 -0.32
C GLU A 10 10.61 6.21 0.88
N LYS A 11 10.66 7.55 0.78
CA LYS A 11 10.10 8.44 1.81
C LYS A 11 8.61 8.21 2.01
N LEU A 12 7.87 7.97 0.93
CA LEU A 12 6.46 7.65 1.02
C LEU A 12 6.24 6.30 1.72
N LEU A 13 7.02 5.26 1.41
CA LEU A 13 6.94 3.97 2.08
C LEU A 13 7.19 4.10 3.59
N ILE A 14 8.21 4.88 3.97
CA ILE A 14 8.53 5.13 5.38
C ILE A 14 7.35 5.82 6.08
N ASN A 15 6.77 6.87 5.48
CA ASN A 15 5.58 7.52 6.03
C ASN A 15 4.37 6.58 6.10
N LEU A 16 4.21 5.71 5.11
CA LEU A 16 3.11 4.73 5.10
C LEU A 16 3.29 3.62 6.14
N ALA A 17 4.54 3.27 6.44
CA ALA A 17 4.91 2.27 7.45
C ALA A 17 4.81 2.82 8.88
N ASP A 18 4.76 4.15 9.05
CA ASP A 18 4.61 4.78 10.35
C ASP A 18 3.12 4.86 10.76
N PRO A 19 2.68 4.21 11.86
CA PRO A 19 1.27 4.19 12.24
C PRO A 19 0.73 5.56 12.68
N GLU A 20 1.58 6.47 13.16
CA GLU A 20 1.21 7.81 13.64
C GLU A 20 1.16 8.85 12.51
N ALA A 21 1.85 8.59 11.39
CA ALA A 21 1.87 9.47 10.23
C ALA A 21 0.50 9.59 9.56
N PRO A 22 0.16 10.76 8.99
CA PRO A 22 -1.12 10.96 8.31
C PRO A 22 -1.25 10.08 7.06
N SER A 23 -2.45 9.57 6.82
CA SER A 23 -2.80 8.79 5.62
C SER A 23 -3.02 9.66 4.36
N ASP A 24 -2.78 10.98 4.46
CA ASP A 24 -2.79 11.92 3.34
C ASP A 24 -1.39 12.06 2.75
N TRP A 25 -1.13 11.26 1.71
CA TRP A 25 0.06 11.34 0.87
C TRP A 25 -0.42 11.81 -0.51
N GLY A 26 0.27 12.76 -1.16
CA GLY A 26 -0.23 13.53 -2.31
C GLY A 26 -0.96 12.76 -3.44
N LYS A 27 -1.69 13.50 -4.29
CA LYS A 27 -2.50 12.91 -5.39
C LYS A 27 -1.70 12.49 -6.62
N ASP A 28 -0.40 12.82 -6.68
CA ASP A 28 0.47 12.62 -7.83
C ASP A 28 1.11 11.22 -7.92
N VAL A 29 0.71 10.27 -7.08
CA VAL A 29 1.31 8.92 -7.08
C VAL A 29 0.61 8.03 -8.10
N SER A 30 1.36 7.47 -9.04
CA SER A 30 0.81 6.61 -10.08
C SER A 30 0.47 5.22 -9.55
N ALA A 31 -0.38 4.47 -10.24
CA ALA A 31 -0.70 3.10 -9.86
C ALA A 31 0.53 2.18 -9.83
N GLY A 32 1.47 2.37 -10.76
CA GLY A 32 2.73 1.63 -10.80
C GLY A 32 3.58 1.88 -9.56
N ASP A 33 3.65 3.14 -9.11
CA ASP A 33 4.36 3.50 -7.88
C ASP A 33 3.73 2.83 -6.66
N LEU A 34 2.39 2.83 -6.57
CA LEU A 34 1.68 2.18 -5.47
C LEU A 34 1.88 0.66 -5.45
N LEU A 35 1.91 0.02 -6.62
CA LEU A 35 2.24 -1.40 -6.72
C LEU A 35 3.67 -1.68 -6.25
N ALA A 36 4.62 -0.83 -6.61
CA ALA A 36 6.00 -0.95 -6.15
C ALA A 36 6.12 -0.78 -4.63
N LEU A 37 5.39 0.19 -4.06
CA LEU A 37 5.31 0.39 -2.61
C LEU A 37 4.71 -0.80 -1.89
N LEU A 38 3.64 -1.41 -2.42
CA LEU A 38 3.02 -2.59 -1.83
C LEU A 38 3.98 -3.79 -1.81
N ALA A 39 4.70 -4.03 -2.91
CA ALA A 39 5.70 -5.11 -2.98
C ALA A 39 6.83 -4.90 -1.96
N ASN A 40 7.32 -3.67 -1.82
CA ASN A 40 8.33 -3.35 -0.81
C ASN A 40 7.77 -3.43 0.61
N ALA A 41 6.53 -2.99 0.85
CA ALA A 41 5.87 -3.08 2.14
C ALA A 41 5.69 -4.53 2.61
N GLU A 42 5.34 -5.44 1.69
CA GLU A 42 5.27 -6.88 1.94
C GLU A 42 6.62 -7.45 2.36
N PHE A 43 7.67 -7.14 1.60
CA PHE A 43 9.03 -7.60 1.90
C PHE A 43 9.56 -7.09 3.25
N HIS A 44 9.28 -5.83 3.59
CA HIS A 44 9.71 -5.23 4.85
C HIS A 44 8.80 -5.59 6.04
N GLY A 45 7.72 -6.35 5.83
CA GLY A 45 6.80 -6.74 6.90
C GLY A 45 5.90 -5.63 7.43
N VAL A 46 5.80 -4.50 6.71
CA VAL A 46 4.99 -3.33 7.10
C VAL A 46 3.66 -3.26 6.35
N LEU A 47 3.37 -4.24 5.50
CA LEU A 47 2.16 -4.31 4.68
C LEU A 47 0.85 -4.09 5.45
N PRO A 48 0.64 -4.62 6.68
CA PRO A 48 -0.63 -4.41 7.40
C PRO A 48 -0.90 -2.94 7.69
N ILE A 49 0.15 -2.20 8.05
CA ILE A 49 0.08 -0.76 8.33
C ILE A 49 -0.25 0.00 7.05
N VAL A 50 0.46 -0.33 5.96
CA VAL A 50 0.27 0.30 4.65
C VAL A 50 -1.16 0.06 4.12
N LEU A 51 -1.66 -1.17 4.14
CA LEU A 51 -3.01 -1.49 3.67
C LEU A 51 -4.10 -0.77 4.48
N ARG A 52 -3.89 -0.63 5.80
CA ARG A 52 -4.78 0.15 6.66
C ARG A 52 -4.84 1.61 6.20
N LYS A 53 -3.70 2.25 5.94
CA LYS A 53 -3.67 3.65 5.46
C LYS A 53 -4.33 3.83 4.11
N PHE A 54 -4.17 2.88 3.19
CA PHE A 54 -4.87 2.90 1.89
C PHE A 54 -6.39 2.82 2.09
N ARG A 55 -6.86 2.02 3.06
CA ARG A 55 -8.28 1.94 3.42
C ARG A 55 -8.79 3.22 4.07
N GLU A 56 -8.02 3.83 4.98
CA GLU A 56 -8.34 5.10 5.63
C GLU A 56 -8.43 6.26 4.63
N ARG A 57 -7.54 6.29 3.64
CA ARG A 57 -7.60 7.25 2.53
C ARG A 57 -8.84 7.05 1.66
N GLY A 58 -9.31 5.81 1.54
CA GLY A 58 -10.48 5.41 0.77
C GLY A 58 -10.16 5.15 -0.71
N ASP A 59 -10.72 4.07 -1.26
CA ASP A 59 -10.46 3.61 -2.64
C ASP A 59 -10.86 4.64 -3.72
N ALA A 60 -11.72 5.61 -3.39
CA ALA A 60 -12.08 6.72 -4.29
C ALA A 60 -10.92 7.72 -4.53
N ASN A 61 -9.99 7.81 -3.59
CA ASN A 61 -8.82 8.68 -3.66
C ASN A 61 -7.56 7.97 -4.21
N LEU A 62 -7.68 6.69 -4.54
CA LEU A 62 -6.62 5.93 -5.19
C LEU A 62 -6.72 6.03 -6.71
N PRO A 63 -5.59 5.89 -7.44
CA PRO A 63 -5.59 5.77 -8.89
C PRO A 63 -6.60 4.72 -9.37
N LYS A 64 -7.37 5.07 -10.41
CA LYS A 64 -8.38 4.18 -11.01
C LYS A 64 -7.74 3.15 -11.94
N ASP A 65 -6.78 2.41 -11.42
CA ASP A 65 -6.10 1.34 -12.14
C ASP A 65 -6.65 -0.03 -11.73
N ALA A 66 -6.94 -0.88 -12.72
CA ALA A 66 -7.53 -2.19 -12.48
C ALA A 66 -6.56 -3.15 -11.79
N GLY A 67 -5.28 -3.11 -12.16
CA GLY A 67 -4.23 -3.95 -11.58
C GLY A 67 -3.97 -3.61 -10.12
N LEU A 68 -3.90 -2.32 -9.79
CA LEU A 68 -3.78 -1.84 -8.41
C LEU A 68 -4.96 -2.30 -7.55
N ARG A 69 -6.19 -2.13 -8.05
CA ARG A 69 -7.40 -2.52 -7.31
C ARG A 69 -7.47 -4.02 -7.06
N GLN A 70 -7.16 -4.81 -8.08
CA GLN A 70 -7.09 -6.26 -7.94
C GLN A 70 -6.05 -6.65 -6.89
N LYS A 71 -4.83 -6.10 -6.97
CA LYS A 71 -3.77 -6.41 -6.01
C LYS A 71 -4.14 -6.00 -4.58
N LEU A 72 -4.75 -4.82 -4.39
CA LEU A 72 -5.24 -4.39 -3.08
C LEU A 72 -6.31 -5.31 -2.52
N ALA A 73 -7.25 -5.77 -3.34
CA ALA A 73 -8.27 -6.73 -2.91
C ALA A 73 -7.63 -8.06 -2.49
N GLU A 74 -6.70 -8.58 -3.30
CA GLU A 74 -5.96 -9.82 -3.03
C GLU A 74 -5.17 -9.76 -1.73
N LEU A 75 -4.45 -8.65 -1.49
CA LEU A 75 -3.65 -8.47 -0.28
C LEU A 75 -4.52 -8.30 0.98
N ARG A 76 -5.65 -7.59 0.87
CA ARG A 76 -6.61 -7.45 1.97
C ARG A 76 -7.27 -8.79 2.33
N ASP A 77 -7.62 -9.58 1.32
CA ASP A 77 -8.16 -10.93 1.50
C ASP A 77 -7.15 -11.85 2.19
N GLN A 78 -5.90 -11.88 1.71
CA GLN A 78 -4.81 -12.63 2.33
C GLN A 78 -4.61 -12.28 3.81
N MET A 79 -4.68 -10.99 4.17
CA MET A 79 -4.58 -10.59 5.58
C MET A 79 -5.78 -11.01 6.43
N THR A 80 -6.98 -11.00 5.84
CA THR A 80 -8.20 -11.45 6.51
C THR A 80 -8.13 -12.95 6.78
N MET A 81 -7.61 -13.74 5.82
CA MET A 81 -7.38 -15.17 5.99
C MET A 81 -6.25 -15.46 7.01
N ALA A 82 -5.16 -14.69 6.98
CA ALA A 82 -4.05 -14.84 7.92
C ALA A 82 -4.43 -14.51 9.38
N THR A 83 -5.48 -13.71 9.60
CA THR A 83 -6.02 -13.40 10.94
C THR A 83 -7.09 -14.40 11.43
N GLY A 84 -7.36 -15.48 10.68
CA GLY A 84 -8.05 -16.65 11.21
C GLY A 84 -9.51 -16.40 11.62
N GLN A 85 -10.32 -15.78 10.76
CA GLN A 85 -11.77 -16.00 10.83
C GLN A 85 -12.16 -17.11 9.85
N SER A 86 -12.01 -18.36 10.32
CA SER A 86 -12.77 -19.52 9.84
C SER A 86 -13.91 -19.81 10.80
#